data_AF-A0AA96QPA0-F1
#
_entry.id   AF-A0AA96QPA0-F1
#
_cell.length_a   1.000
_cell.length_b   1.000
_cell.length_c   1.000
_cell.angle_alpha   90.00
_cell.angle_beta   90.00
_cell.angle_gamma   90.00
#
_symmetry.space_group_name_H-M   'P 1'
#
loop_
_entity.id
_entity.type
_entity.pdbx_description
1 polymer ?
#
loop_
_entity_poly.entity_id
_entity_poly.type
_entity_poly.pdbx_seq_one_letter_code
_entity_poly.pdbx_strand_id
1 'polypeptide(L)'
;MEGVGVHGRDVMTAEVLGVFLEHSPAAAFLRDDAGVYLWVNQSYADLYGVEDPRSMVGRDVFAFDPPLLATVYLESDRDVLRTGTALRHTLPLTRRDGTGEATGHRFRVPLPDDRTGVGGIYTDVTELHRTRDEVRRHQARHTSLFERSGVALAVLATSGVLREVNPAFAALVGRTPESATDVPLHDLLGPEGVRALLRPGDRAPVATRIPVGVRLPDGSVRPAVASTTKEPDGLTHVLALQPLTAASGPGATTLSDQEARLLEMLALGVDNATIATRMHLSRQGLDYHIRRLRHRLKALTRVELISRAYAAGVLDPSSWPPRVTAGLRGRSG
;
A
#
# COMPACT_ATOMS: atom_id res chain seq x y z
N MET A 1 12.14 29.84 56.72
CA MET A 1 11.49 31.02 56.12
C MET A 1 11.95 31.04 54.68
N GLU A 2 11.13 30.87 53.66
CA GLU A 2 9.71 31.23 53.51
C GLU A 2 8.97 30.13 52.74
N GLY A 3 7.73 29.86 53.15
CA GLY A 3 6.84 28.95 52.47
C GLY A 3 6.20 29.63 51.26
N VAL A 4 6.35 29.01 50.09
CA VAL A 4 5.51 29.31 48.92
C VAL A 4 4.21 28.55 49.09
N GLY A 5 3.28 29.14 49.82
CA GLY A 5 1.92 28.64 50.01
C GLY A 5 0.91 29.61 49.41
N VAL A 6 -0.10 29.03 48.76
CA VAL A 6 -1.44 29.60 48.48
C VAL A 6 -1.54 30.52 47.26
N HIS A 7 -2.06 30.02 46.12
CA HIS A 7 -2.83 30.81 45.13
C HIS A 7 -3.94 30.01 44.39
N GLY A 8 -4.35 28.82 44.88
CA GLY A 8 -5.41 28.00 44.28
C GLY A 8 -6.72 27.99 45.09
N ARG A 9 -7.28 29.16 45.45
CA ARG A 9 -8.58 29.25 46.15
C ARG A 9 -9.70 29.58 45.16
N ASP A 10 -10.68 28.68 45.04
CA ASP A 10 -12.04 28.86 44.51
C ASP A 10 -12.23 29.70 43.24
N VAL A 11 -11.52 29.39 42.16
CA VAL A 11 -11.87 29.91 40.83
C VAL A 11 -13.10 29.19 40.26
N MET A 12 -13.37 27.96 40.70
CA MET A 12 -14.39 27.10 40.12
C MET A 12 -15.73 27.23 40.85
N THR A 13 -16.42 28.35 40.62
CA THR A 13 -17.80 28.57 41.09
C THR A 13 -18.81 27.87 40.18
N ALA A 14 -20.06 27.74 40.64
CA ALA A 14 -21.15 27.19 39.82
C ALA A 14 -21.35 27.98 38.50
N GLU A 15 -21.16 29.30 38.52
CA GLU A 15 -21.23 30.15 37.33
C GLU A 15 -20.08 29.84 36.35
N VAL A 16 -18.84 29.73 36.84
CA VAL A 16 -17.68 29.41 36.00
C VAL A 16 -17.79 28.00 35.41
N LEU A 17 -18.22 27.02 36.20
CA LEU A 17 -18.46 25.66 35.73
C LEU A 17 -19.58 25.61 34.69
N GLY A 18 -20.65 26.38 34.89
CA GLY A 18 -21.74 26.53 33.92
C GLY A 18 -21.22 27.04 32.57
N VAL A 19 -20.45 28.13 32.57
CA VAL A 19 -19.85 28.69 31.34
C VAL A 19 -18.93 27.69 30.65
N PHE A 20 -18.10 26.96 31.41
CA PHE A 20 -17.18 25.97 30.84
C PHE A 20 -17.92 24.80 30.16
N LEU A 21 -18.98 24.30 30.79
CA LEU A 21 -19.76 23.21 30.23
C LEU A 21 -20.64 23.66 29.05
N GLU A 22 -21.13 24.90 29.07
CA GLU A 22 -21.91 25.50 27.97
C GLU A 22 -21.10 25.59 26.67
N HIS A 23 -19.82 25.94 26.77
CA HIS A 23 -18.91 26.05 25.62
C HIS A 23 -18.07 24.79 25.38
N SER A 24 -18.32 23.71 26.13
CA SER A 24 -17.61 22.45 25.95
C SER A 24 -18.08 21.77 24.67
N PRO A 25 -17.18 21.30 23.79
CA PRO A 25 -17.56 20.50 22.62
C PRO A 25 -18.02 19.08 23.01
N ALA A 26 -17.92 18.70 24.29
CA ALA A 26 -18.42 17.43 24.79
C ALA A 26 -19.91 17.59 25.15
N ALA A 27 -20.73 16.70 24.61
CA ALA A 27 -22.14 16.61 24.96
C ALA A 27 -22.31 16.20 26.42
N ALA A 28 -22.93 17.06 27.23
CA ALA A 28 -23.08 16.85 28.66
C ALA A 28 -24.54 16.96 29.10
N PHE A 29 -24.94 16.10 30.03
CA PHE A 29 -26.26 16.15 30.66
C PHE A 29 -26.18 15.87 32.16
N LEU A 30 -27.23 16.27 32.86
CA LEU A 30 -27.57 15.87 34.21
C LEU A 30 -29.03 15.43 34.24
N ARG A 31 -29.28 14.23 34.77
CA ARG A 31 -30.62 13.68 35.00
C ARG A 31 -30.84 13.36 36.48
N ASP A 32 -32.09 13.33 36.92
CA ASP A 32 -32.43 12.73 38.22
C ASP A 32 -32.46 11.19 38.14
N ASP A 33 -32.77 10.56 39.26
CA ASP A 33 -32.88 9.11 39.42
C ASP A 33 -34.08 8.48 38.68
N ALA A 34 -35.07 9.29 38.28
CA ALA A 34 -36.16 8.89 37.41
C ALA A 34 -35.81 9.02 35.91
N GLY A 35 -34.65 9.59 35.58
CA GLY A 35 -34.19 9.81 34.20
C GLY A 35 -34.74 11.10 33.57
N VAL A 36 -35.28 12.01 34.36
CA VAL A 36 -35.73 13.33 33.90
C VAL A 36 -34.53 14.26 33.76
N TYR A 37 -34.41 14.96 32.63
CA TYR A 37 -33.33 15.92 32.41
C TYR A 37 -33.46 17.12 33.34
N LEU A 38 -32.43 17.34 34.16
CA LEU A 38 -32.30 18.53 35.03
C LEU A 38 -31.50 19.63 34.34
N TRP A 39 -30.53 19.25 33.50
CA TRP A 39 -29.70 20.18 32.75
C TRP A 39 -29.04 19.46 31.55
N VAL A 40 -28.81 20.19 30.47
CA VAL A 40 -28.05 19.74 29.27
C VAL A 40 -27.29 20.95 28.70
N ASN A 41 -26.12 20.74 28.09
CA ASN A 41 -25.49 21.79 27.29
C ASN A 41 -25.96 21.77 25.83
N GLN A 42 -25.58 22.82 25.08
CA GLN A 42 -25.86 22.93 23.67
C GLN A 42 -25.34 21.71 22.87
N SER A 43 -24.11 21.25 23.12
CA SER A 43 -23.55 20.10 22.39
C SER A 43 -24.35 18.81 22.58
N TYR A 44 -25.03 18.62 23.71
CA TYR A 44 -25.94 17.49 23.89
C TYR A 44 -27.27 17.69 23.14
N ALA A 45 -27.84 18.90 23.18
CA ALA A 45 -29.06 19.23 22.44
C ALA A 45 -28.87 19.08 20.92
N ASP A 46 -27.70 19.45 20.40
CA ASP A 46 -27.34 19.33 18.98
C ASP A 46 -27.36 17.87 18.50
N LEU A 47 -27.02 16.89 19.35
CA LEU A 47 -27.09 15.46 19.01
C LEU A 47 -28.52 15.02 18.68
N TYR A 48 -29.51 15.61 19.35
CA TYR A 48 -30.93 15.37 19.11
C TYR A 48 -31.56 16.36 18.13
N GLY A 49 -30.76 17.28 17.57
CA GLY A 49 -31.21 18.33 16.66
C GLY A 49 -32.20 19.30 17.29
N VAL A 50 -32.08 19.54 18.60
CA VAL A 50 -32.87 20.48 19.40
C VAL A 50 -32.15 21.83 19.46
N GLU A 51 -32.83 22.90 19.07
CA GLU A 51 -32.23 24.25 19.01
C GLU A 51 -31.99 24.86 20.40
N ASP A 52 -32.96 24.71 21.31
CA ASP A 52 -32.87 25.24 22.68
C ASP A 52 -32.71 24.08 23.70
N PRO A 53 -31.55 23.94 24.36
CA PRO A 53 -31.30 22.89 25.37
C PRO A 53 -32.31 22.93 26.52
N ARG A 54 -32.84 24.12 26.87
CA ARG A 54 -33.80 24.27 27.98
C ARG A 54 -35.12 23.56 27.70
N SER A 55 -35.47 23.34 26.43
CA SER A 55 -36.68 22.61 26.05
C SER A 55 -36.63 21.12 26.40
N MET A 56 -35.43 20.57 26.66
CA MET A 56 -35.24 19.19 27.10
C MET A 56 -35.42 19.03 28.62
N VAL A 57 -35.18 20.09 29.39
CA VAL A 57 -35.28 20.07 30.85
C VAL A 57 -36.72 19.76 31.28
N GLY A 58 -36.87 18.86 32.25
CA GLY A 58 -38.16 18.38 32.74
C GLY A 58 -38.80 17.27 31.90
N ARG A 59 -38.20 16.88 30.77
CA ARG A 59 -38.64 15.70 30.00
C ARG A 59 -37.85 14.46 30.39
N ASP A 60 -38.45 13.30 30.20
CA ASP A 60 -37.78 12.01 30.38
C ASP A 60 -37.01 11.58 29.12
N VAL A 61 -36.20 10.53 29.27
CA VAL A 61 -35.36 9.95 28.21
C VAL A 61 -36.18 9.46 27.00
N PHE A 62 -37.41 8.98 27.21
CA PHE A 62 -38.26 8.45 26.15
C PHE A 62 -38.81 9.55 25.23
N ALA A 63 -38.73 10.82 25.64
CA ALA A 63 -39.10 11.95 24.79
C ALA A 63 -38.16 12.13 23.57
N PHE A 64 -36.94 11.58 23.64
CA PHE A 64 -35.89 11.80 22.64
C PHE A 64 -35.26 10.52 22.08
N ASP A 65 -35.27 9.43 22.86
CA ASP A 65 -34.69 8.15 22.45
C ASP A 65 -35.76 7.08 22.18
N PRO A 66 -35.54 6.18 21.19
CA PRO A 66 -36.41 5.04 20.98
C PRO A 66 -36.56 4.18 22.25
N PRO A 67 -37.73 3.54 22.49
CA PRO A 67 -38.00 2.85 23.76
C PRO A 67 -36.94 1.83 24.18
N LEU A 68 -36.38 1.08 23.23
CA LEU A 68 -35.32 0.11 23.49
C LEU A 68 -34.05 0.81 24.02
N LEU A 69 -33.63 1.91 23.39
CA LEU A 69 -32.43 2.63 23.76
C LEU A 69 -32.60 3.41 25.06
N ALA A 70 -33.76 4.05 25.26
CA ALA A 70 -34.12 4.71 26.51
C ALA A 70 -34.08 3.74 27.70
N THR A 71 -34.58 2.51 27.52
CA THR A 71 -34.53 1.46 28.55
C THR A 71 -33.09 1.09 28.92
N VAL A 72 -32.22 0.89 27.92
CA VAL A 72 -30.79 0.61 28.14
C VAL A 72 -30.10 1.75 28.90
N TYR A 73 -30.44 3.01 28.58
CA TYR A 73 -29.89 4.17 29.29
C TYR A 73 -30.34 4.23 30.74
N LEU A 74 -31.61 3.95 31.03
CA LEU A 74 -32.14 3.92 32.40
C LEU A 74 -31.56 2.77 33.22
N GLU A 75 -31.32 1.61 32.62
CA GLU A 75 -30.61 0.51 33.28
C GLU A 75 -29.17 0.92 33.63
N SER A 76 -28.47 1.56 32.69
CA SER A 76 -27.13 2.10 32.94
C SER A 76 -27.12 3.17 34.03
N ASP A 77 -28.14 4.04 34.05
CA ASP A 77 -28.36 5.03 35.13
C ASP A 77 -28.48 4.33 36.48
N ARG A 78 -29.36 3.33 36.58
CA ARG A 78 -29.57 2.56 37.82
C ARG A 78 -28.31 1.85 38.28
N ASP A 79 -27.51 1.33 37.37
CA ASP A 79 -26.25 0.67 37.74
C ASP A 79 -25.21 1.64 38.30
N VAL A 80 -25.06 2.82 37.69
CA VAL A 80 -24.19 3.88 38.22
C VAL A 80 -24.71 4.39 39.56
N LEU A 81 -26.02 4.58 39.68
CA LEU A 81 -26.68 4.96 40.93
C LEU A 81 -26.61 3.87 42.00
N ARG A 82 -26.51 2.59 41.66
CA ARG A 82 -26.40 1.50 42.64
C ARG A 82 -24.95 1.29 43.08
N THR A 83 -24.02 1.27 42.12
CA THR A 83 -22.61 0.93 42.35
C THR A 83 -21.75 2.13 42.78
N GLY A 84 -22.17 3.36 42.44
CA GLY A 84 -21.38 4.57 42.61
C GLY A 84 -20.15 4.64 41.70
N THR A 85 -19.94 3.64 40.83
CA THR A 85 -18.79 3.58 39.92
C THR A 85 -19.15 4.22 38.60
N ALA A 86 -18.27 5.08 38.08
CA ALA A 86 -18.47 5.68 36.76
C ALA A 86 -18.39 4.60 35.66
N LEU A 87 -19.39 4.57 34.78
CA LEU A 87 -19.45 3.68 33.64
C LEU A 87 -18.85 4.37 32.42
N ARG A 88 -17.76 3.81 31.87
CA ARG A 88 -17.21 4.22 30.57
C ARG A 88 -17.80 3.34 29.48
N HIS A 89 -18.35 3.95 28.44
CA HIS A 89 -18.87 3.21 27.30
C HIS A 89 -18.86 4.03 26.00
N THR A 90 -19.03 3.32 24.90
CA THR A 90 -19.28 3.90 23.59
C THR A 90 -20.73 3.63 23.22
N LEU A 91 -21.46 4.67 22.86
CA LEU A 91 -22.86 4.60 22.49
C LEU A 91 -23.03 4.96 21.01
N PRO A 92 -23.97 4.30 20.30
CA PRO A 92 -24.37 4.75 18.98
C PRO A 92 -25.09 6.10 19.11
N LEU A 93 -24.70 7.05 18.27
CA LEU A 93 -25.41 8.31 18.09
C LEU A 93 -26.29 8.22 16.84
N THR A 94 -27.54 8.65 16.97
CA THR A 94 -28.42 8.88 15.82
C THR A 94 -28.31 10.35 15.44
N ARG A 95 -27.50 10.67 14.43
CA ARG A 95 -27.37 12.04 13.91
C ARG A 95 -28.40 12.29 12.81
N ARG A 96 -28.64 13.56 12.46
CA ARG A 96 -29.50 13.92 11.31
C ARG A 96 -28.96 13.43 9.95
N ASP A 97 -27.66 13.20 9.82
CA ASP A 97 -26.97 12.80 8.58
C ASP A 97 -26.65 11.28 8.50
N GLY A 98 -26.99 10.50 9.53
CA GLY A 98 -26.71 9.08 9.61
C GLY A 98 -26.36 8.61 11.03
N THR A 99 -25.60 7.53 11.14
CA THR A 99 -25.14 6.99 12.44
C THR A 99 -23.75 7.50 12.81
N GLY A 100 -23.52 7.74 14.10
CA GLY A 100 -22.24 8.11 14.70
C GLY A 100 -21.95 7.31 15.96
N GLU A 101 -20.81 7.60 16.60
CA GLU A 101 -20.39 7.00 17.86
C GLU A 101 -19.94 8.10 18.84
N ALA A 102 -20.43 8.02 20.06
CA ALA A 102 -19.96 8.83 21.18
C ALA A 102 -19.26 7.96 22.21
N THR A 103 -18.08 8.36 22.64
CA THR A 103 -17.42 7.73 23.80
C THR A 103 -17.48 8.68 24.97
N GLY A 104 -17.90 8.17 26.11
CA GLY A 104 -18.14 9.00 27.28
C GLY A 104 -18.12 8.22 28.57
N HIS A 105 -18.37 8.97 29.64
CA HIS A 105 -18.52 8.43 30.98
C HIS A 105 -19.85 8.89 31.55
N ARG A 106 -20.52 7.98 32.25
CA ARG A 106 -21.71 8.24 33.06
C ARG A 106 -21.36 8.02 34.52
N PHE A 107 -21.72 8.96 35.38
CA PHE A 107 -21.29 8.96 36.79
C PHE A 107 -22.36 9.54 37.70
N ARG A 108 -22.30 9.12 38.97
CA ARG A 108 -23.21 9.59 40.01
C ARG A 108 -22.91 11.05 40.36
N VAL A 109 -23.94 11.89 40.45
CA VAL A 109 -23.83 13.30 40.86
C VAL A 109 -24.69 13.54 42.10
N PRO A 110 -24.11 14.02 43.22
CA PRO A 110 -24.92 14.44 44.36
C PRO A 110 -25.71 15.70 44.00
N LEU A 111 -27.00 15.69 44.32
CA LEU A 111 -27.91 16.81 44.13
C LEU A 111 -28.28 17.43 45.49
N PRO A 112 -28.90 18.61 45.52
CA PRO A 112 -29.50 19.15 46.74
C PRO A 112 -30.50 18.17 47.39
N ASP A 113 -30.77 18.38 48.69
CA ASP A 113 -31.74 17.59 49.48
C ASP A 113 -31.42 16.09 49.57
N ASP A 114 -30.13 15.74 49.59
CA ASP A 114 -29.62 14.35 49.66
C ASP A 114 -30.08 13.46 48.49
N ARG A 115 -30.56 14.09 47.42
CA ARG A 115 -30.91 13.40 46.18
C ARG A 115 -29.66 13.06 45.39
N THR A 116 -29.80 12.08 44.51
CA THR A 116 -28.72 11.68 43.61
C THR A 116 -29.23 11.70 42.18
N GLY A 117 -28.42 12.26 41.28
CA GLY A 117 -28.64 12.25 39.85
C GLY A 117 -27.54 11.51 39.11
N VAL A 118 -27.66 11.51 37.80
CA VAL A 118 -26.67 10.94 36.90
C VAL A 118 -26.20 12.00 35.92
N GLY A 119 -24.88 12.23 35.94
CA GLY A 119 -24.17 13.05 34.98
C GLY A 119 -23.61 12.18 33.86
N GLY A 120 -23.60 12.72 32.65
CA GLY A 120 -22.96 12.09 31.51
C GLY A 120 -22.19 13.10 30.69
N ILE A 121 -20.97 12.74 30.26
CA ILE A 121 -20.17 13.54 29.34
C ILE A 121 -19.70 12.62 28.20
N TYR A 122 -20.01 13.03 26.98
CA TYR A 122 -19.81 12.25 25.77
C TYR A 122 -19.09 13.09 24.72
N THR A 123 -17.99 12.57 24.20
CA THR A 123 -17.31 13.15 23.05
C THR A 123 -17.67 12.34 21.82
N ASP A 124 -18.10 13.02 20.79
CA ASP A 124 -18.31 12.40 19.49
C ASP A 124 -16.94 11.97 18.91
N VAL A 125 -16.78 10.68 18.67
CA VAL A 125 -15.55 10.08 18.15
C VAL A 125 -15.72 9.59 16.72
N THR A 126 -16.84 9.93 16.07
CA THR A 126 -17.22 9.43 14.76
C THR A 126 -16.17 9.78 13.71
N GLU A 127 -15.79 11.06 13.60
CA GLU A 127 -14.80 11.51 12.62
C GLU A 127 -13.42 10.91 12.91
N LEU A 128 -13.02 10.90 14.19
CA LEU A 128 -11.75 10.30 14.62
C LEU A 128 -11.65 8.82 14.22
N HIS A 129 -12.68 8.03 14.49
CA HIS A 129 -12.72 6.62 14.10
C HIS A 129 -12.75 6.44 12.58
N ARG A 130 -13.54 7.25 11.84
CA ARG A 130 -13.59 7.21 10.37
C ARG A 130 -12.22 7.49 9.75
N THR A 131 -11.55 8.57 10.14
CA THR A 131 -10.21 8.91 9.66
C THR A 131 -9.20 7.82 10.02
N ARG A 132 -9.27 7.29 11.24
CA ARG A 132 -8.37 6.20 11.68
C ARG A 132 -8.58 4.94 10.86
N ASP A 133 -9.82 4.57 10.57
CA ASP A 133 -10.14 3.39 9.77
C ASP A 133 -9.80 3.57 8.30
N GLU A 134 -9.96 4.78 7.75
CA GLU A 134 -9.49 5.13 6.41
C GLU A 134 -7.97 4.96 6.31
N VAL A 135 -7.19 5.53 7.24
CA VAL A 135 -5.74 5.35 7.31
C VAL A 135 -5.37 3.86 7.41
N ARG A 136 -6.06 3.09 8.26
CA ARG A 136 -5.84 1.63 8.37
C ARG A 136 -6.11 0.90 7.06
N ARG A 137 -7.20 1.22 6.36
CA ARG A 137 -7.54 0.62 5.06
C ARG A 137 -6.51 0.96 4.00
N HIS A 138 -6.04 2.22 3.96
CA HIS A 138 -4.97 2.62 3.06
C HIS A 138 -3.67 1.89 3.36
N GLN A 139 -3.28 1.77 4.64
CA GLN A 139 -2.07 1.05 5.04
C GLN A 139 -2.15 -0.44 4.73
N ALA A 140 -3.29 -1.08 4.99
CA ALA A 140 -3.52 -2.49 4.67
C ALA A 140 -3.47 -2.73 3.16
N ARG A 141 -4.06 -1.83 2.38
CA ARG A 141 -4.01 -1.88 0.92
C ARG A 141 -2.59 -1.66 0.39
N HIS A 142 -1.86 -0.68 0.93
CA HIS A 142 -0.45 -0.44 0.59
C HIS A 142 0.39 -1.69 0.86
N THR A 143 0.33 -2.22 2.08
CA THR A 143 1.05 -3.43 2.49
C THR A 143 0.69 -4.61 1.58
N SER A 144 -0.59 -4.82 1.28
CA SER A 144 -1.00 -5.92 0.39
C SER A 144 -0.46 -5.74 -1.03
N LEU A 145 -0.48 -4.53 -1.60
CA LEU A 145 0.04 -4.27 -2.94
C LEU A 145 1.56 -4.38 -2.97
N PHE A 146 2.26 -3.82 -2.00
CA PHE A 146 3.70 -3.87 -1.91
C PHE A 146 4.19 -5.32 -1.72
N GLU A 147 3.72 -6.02 -0.68
CA GLU A 147 4.15 -7.37 -0.32
C GLU A 147 3.72 -8.44 -1.33
N ARG A 148 2.53 -8.31 -1.95
CA ARG A 148 1.92 -9.37 -2.76
C ARG A 148 1.80 -9.06 -4.25
N SER A 149 2.34 -7.95 -4.75
CA SER A 149 2.25 -7.60 -6.19
C SER A 149 2.92 -8.60 -7.13
N GLY A 150 3.87 -9.41 -6.64
CA GLY A 150 4.72 -10.26 -7.49
C GLY A 150 5.71 -9.48 -8.37
N VAL A 151 5.64 -8.15 -8.37
CA VAL A 151 6.60 -7.24 -8.99
C VAL A 151 7.71 -6.98 -7.97
N ALA A 152 8.98 -7.04 -8.35
CA ALA A 152 10.07 -6.70 -7.45
C ALA A 152 10.09 -5.19 -7.21
N LEU A 153 9.63 -4.76 -6.03
CA LEU A 153 9.54 -3.36 -5.62
C LEU A 153 10.43 -3.07 -4.42
N ALA A 154 11.03 -1.88 -4.42
CA ALA A 154 11.74 -1.33 -3.28
C ALA A 154 11.52 0.18 -3.16
N VAL A 155 11.53 0.69 -1.93
CA VAL A 155 11.54 2.12 -1.61
C VAL A 155 12.96 2.53 -1.25
N LEU A 156 13.43 3.62 -1.83
CA LEU A 156 14.78 4.15 -1.61
C LEU A 156 14.70 5.54 -1.00
N ALA A 157 15.59 5.79 -0.03
CA ALA A 157 15.88 7.15 0.40
C ALA A 157 16.58 7.95 -0.71
N THR A 158 16.53 9.28 -0.64
CA THR A 158 17.29 10.18 -1.53
C THR A 158 18.81 9.95 -1.51
N SER A 159 19.34 9.33 -0.46
CA SER A 159 20.74 8.89 -0.39
C SER A 159 21.05 7.65 -1.25
N GLY A 160 20.04 6.99 -1.81
CA GLY A 160 20.18 5.74 -2.57
C GLY A 160 20.22 4.47 -1.71
N VAL A 161 19.84 4.57 -0.43
CA VAL A 161 19.73 3.42 0.48
C VAL A 161 18.33 2.82 0.42
N LEU A 162 18.24 1.49 0.34
CA LEU A 162 16.97 0.75 0.38
C LEU A 162 16.34 0.86 1.77
N ARG A 163 15.09 1.31 1.85
CA ARG A 163 14.33 1.46 3.12
C ARG A 163 13.27 0.39 3.28
N GLU A 164 12.60 0.07 2.19
CA GLU A 164 11.61 -1.01 2.16
C GLU A 164 11.87 -1.87 0.93
N VAL A 165 11.74 -3.17 1.07
CA VAL A 165 11.92 -4.15 0.00
C VAL A 165 10.82 -5.18 0.11
N ASN A 166 10.13 -5.46 -0.99
CA ASN A 166 9.13 -6.51 -0.98
C ASN A 166 9.77 -7.90 -1.21
N PRO A 167 9.05 -9.00 -0.94
CA PRO A 167 9.58 -10.35 -1.09
C PRO A 167 10.03 -10.68 -2.52
N ALA A 168 9.34 -10.14 -3.53
CA ALA A 168 9.70 -10.33 -4.93
C ALA A 168 11.05 -9.65 -5.26
N PHE A 169 11.31 -8.47 -4.72
CA PHE A 169 12.59 -7.77 -4.87
C PHE A 169 13.71 -8.53 -4.17
N ALA A 170 13.48 -8.92 -2.93
CA ALA A 170 14.42 -9.71 -2.14
C ALA A 170 14.83 -11.00 -2.89
N ALA A 171 13.84 -11.75 -3.41
CA ALA A 171 14.08 -12.95 -4.22
C ALA A 171 14.85 -12.64 -5.52
N LEU A 172 14.54 -11.52 -6.18
CA LEU A 172 15.21 -11.12 -7.43
C LEU A 172 16.69 -10.78 -7.20
N VAL A 173 17.02 -10.17 -6.07
CA VAL A 173 18.40 -9.80 -5.70
C VAL A 173 19.12 -10.89 -4.89
N GLY A 174 18.45 -12.04 -4.64
CA GLY A 174 19.05 -13.18 -3.94
C GLY A 174 19.24 -12.97 -2.44
N ARG A 175 18.42 -12.14 -1.80
CA ARG A 175 18.48 -11.78 -0.38
C ARG A 175 17.15 -12.07 0.32
N THR A 176 17.15 -12.08 1.65
CA THR A 176 15.90 -11.92 2.43
C THR A 176 15.54 -10.44 2.53
N PRO A 177 14.26 -10.09 2.74
CA PRO A 177 13.85 -8.69 2.93
C PRO A 177 14.69 -7.99 4.00
N GLU A 178 14.92 -8.64 5.14
CA GLU A 178 15.67 -8.09 6.28
C GLU A 178 17.15 -7.81 5.92
N SER A 179 17.74 -8.61 5.04
CA SER A 179 19.15 -8.46 4.61
C SER A 179 19.33 -7.55 3.39
N ALA A 180 18.22 -7.14 2.77
CA ALA A 180 18.20 -6.21 1.65
C ALA A 180 17.78 -4.79 2.09
N THR A 181 17.09 -4.65 3.22
CA THR A 181 16.83 -3.36 3.87
C THR A 181 18.14 -2.73 4.37
N ASP A 182 18.20 -1.40 4.30
CA ASP A 182 19.36 -0.55 4.64
C ASP A 182 20.64 -0.84 3.84
N VAL A 183 20.53 -1.60 2.75
CA VAL A 183 21.62 -1.82 1.80
C VAL A 183 21.65 -0.67 0.77
N PRO A 184 22.82 -0.10 0.47
CA PRO A 184 22.98 0.85 -0.61
C PRO A 184 22.66 0.23 -1.98
N LEU A 185 21.85 0.90 -2.81
CA LEU A 185 21.48 0.37 -4.13
C LEU A 185 22.71 0.13 -5.04
N HIS A 186 23.78 0.91 -4.86
CA HIS A 186 25.01 0.77 -5.65
C HIS A 186 25.73 -0.56 -5.41
N ASP A 187 25.53 -1.22 -4.27
CA ASP A 187 26.07 -2.56 -4.03
C ASP A 187 25.40 -3.57 -4.97
N LEU A 188 24.09 -3.41 -5.18
CA LEU A 188 23.29 -4.31 -6.01
C LEU A 188 23.43 -4.02 -7.51
N LEU A 189 23.40 -2.75 -7.94
CA LEU A 189 23.38 -2.38 -9.37
C LEU A 189 24.73 -1.87 -9.89
N GLY A 190 25.71 -1.64 -9.02
CA GLY A 190 26.93 -0.93 -9.36
C GLY A 190 26.74 0.59 -9.49
N PRO A 191 27.83 1.37 -9.45
CA PRO A 191 27.78 2.83 -9.53
C PRO A 191 27.20 3.30 -10.87
N GLU A 192 27.51 2.63 -11.98
CA GLU A 192 26.99 2.97 -13.31
C GLU A 192 25.48 2.72 -13.43
N GLY A 193 24.98 1.61 -12.88
CA GLY A 193 23.55 1.29 -12.87
C GLY A 193 22.75 2.31 -12.06
N VAL A 194 23.26 2.72 -10.90
CA VAL A 194 22.63 3.76 -10.08
C VAL A 194 22.66 5.13 -10.78
N ARG A 195 23.77 5.51 -11.41
CA ARG A 195 23.89 6.78 -12.11
C ARG A 195 22.96 6.88 -13.31
N ALA A 196 22.75 5.76 -14.02
CA ALA A 196 21.78 5.70 -15.09
C ALA A 196 20.35 5.89 -14.58
N LEU A 197 20.03 5.34 -13.40
CA LEU A 197 18.71 5.34 -12.79
C LEU A 197 18.34 6.64 -12.05
N LEU A 198 19.28 7.22 -11.29
CA LEU A 198 19.09 8.41 -10.44
C LEU A 198 19.79 9.63 -11.03
N ARG A 199 19.43 10.02 -12.26
CA ARG A 199 20.01 11.21 -12.91
C ARG A 199 19.65 12.49 -12.14
N PRO A 200 20.62 13.34 -11.76
CA PRO A 200 20.33 14.60 -11.08
C PRO A 200 19.53 15.53 -11.99
N GLY A 201 18.37 16.00 -11.52
CA GLY A 201 17.61 17.08 -12.15
C GLY A 201 16.48 16.66 -13.08
N ASP A 202 16.27 15.37 -13.33
CA ASP A 202 15.17 14.94 -14.19
C ASP A 202 13.83 14.96 -13.44
N ARG A 203 13.00 15.94 -13.80
CA ARG A 203 11.53 15.80 -13.81
C ARG A 203 11.14 14.79 -14.90
N ALA A 204 11.70 13.59 -14.88
CA ALA A 204 11.39 12.58 -15.89
C ALA A 204 9.92 12.18 -15.73
N PRO A 205 9.08 12.39 -16.76
CA PRO A 205 7.74 11.81 -16.76
C PRO A 205 7.90 10.29 -16.76
N VAL A 206 7.23 9.62 -15.82
CA VAL A 206 6.84 8.20 -15.87
C VAL A 206 7.94 7.23 -16.37
N ALA A 207 8.57 6.55 -15.42
CA ALA A 207 9.14 5.20 -15.57
C ALA A 207 9.98 4.94 -16.85
N THR A 208 11.10 5.65 -17.00
CA THR A 208 12.11 5.21 -17.98
C THR A 208 12.64 3.84 -17.56
N ARG A 209 12.53 2.87 -18.47
CA ARG A 209 12.96 1.48 -18.29
C ARG A 209 14.42 1.36 -18.70
N ILE A 210 15.31 1.14 -17.73
CA ILE A 210 16.76 1.12 -17.92
C ILE A 210 17.25 -0.32 -17.70
N PRO A 211 17.88 -0.96 -18.70
CA PRO A 211 18.55 -2.23 -18.49
C PRO A 211 19.68 -2.10 -17.48
N VAL A 212 19.70 -2.97 -16.47
CA VAL A 212 20.69 -3.01 -15.40
C VAL A 212 21.15 -4.45 -15.13
N GLY A 213 22.35 -4.60 -14.57
CA GLY A 213 22.84 -5.87 -14.04
C GLY A 213 22.69 -5.91 -12.52
N VAL A 214 21.94 -6.87 -11.99
CA VAL A 214 21.77 -7.09 -10.55
C VAL A 214 22.86 -8.06 -10.09
N ARG A 215 23.73 -7.61 -9.19
CA ARG A 215 24.77 -8.43 -8.56
C ARG A 215 24.16 -9.25 -7.42
N LEU A 216 24.21 -10.58 -7.55
CA LEU A 216 23.74 -11.51 -6.53
C LEU A 216 24.85 -11.77 -5.49
N PRO A 217 24.50 -12.25 -4.28
CA PRO A 217 25.50 -12.56 -3.24
C PRO A 217 26.54 -13.62 -3.64
N ASP A 218 26.20 -14.49 -4.59
CA ASP A 218 27.13 -15.49 -5.15
C ASP A 218 28.12 -14.91 -6.18
N GLY A 219 28.06 -13.60 -6.44
CA GLY A 219 28.90 -12.87 -7.39
C GLY A 219 28.40 -12.89 -8.83
N SER A 220 27.34 -13.64 -9.15
CA SER A 220 26.74 -13.66 -10.49
C SER A 220 25.95 -12.38 -10.79
N VAL A 221 25.79 -12.05 -12.07
CA VAL A 221 25.04 -10.86 -12.52
C VAL A 221 23.78 -11.32 -13.25
N ARG A 222 22.62 -10.91 -12.73
CA ARG A 222 21.30 -11.18 -13.32
C ARG A 222 20.83 -9.96 -14.11
N PRO A 223 20.52 -10.07 -15.41
CA PRO A 223 20.01 -8.95 -16.19
C PRO A 223 18.58 -8.62 -15.75
N ALA A 224 18.30 -7.34 -15.57
CA ALA A 224 16.99 -6.81 -15.19
C ALA A 224 16.72 -5.48 -15.87
N VAL A 225 15.48 -5.03 -15.81
CA VAL A 225 15.07 -3.68 -16.16
C VAL A 225 14.69 -2.97 -14.88
N ALA A 226 15.35 -1.85 -14.61
CA ALA A 226 15.02 -0.95 -13.53
C ALA A 226 14.15 0.18 -14.05
N SER A 227 13.12 0.53 -13.29
CA SER A 227 12.39 1.78 -13.47
C SER A 227 12.21 2.41 -12.10
N THR A 228 12.43 3.71 -12.01
CA THR A 228 12.27 4.46 -10.77
C THR A 228 11.24 5.57 -10.96
N THR A 229 10.50 5.89 -9.90
CA THR A 229 9.67 7.09 -9.81
C THR A 229 9.90 7.75 -8.46
N LYS A 230 9.87 9.08 -8.43
CA LYS A 230 9.96 9.84 -7.18
C LYS A 230 8.58 9.89 -6.53
N GLU A 231 8.51 9.70 -5.22
CA GLU A 231 7.23 9.85 -4.51
C GLU A 231 6.81 11.32 -4.41
N PRO A 232 5.49 11.61 -4.25
CA PRO A 232 4.98 12.97 -4.16
C PRO A 232 5.57 13.79 -3.01
N ASP A 233 6.00 13.13 -1.92
CA ASP A 233 6.68 13.76 -0.78
C ASP A 233 8.07 14.32 -1.14
N GLY A 234 8.64 13.84 -2.25
CA GLY A 234 9.96 14.15 -2.75
C GLY A 234 11.14 13.62 -1.94
N LEU A 235 10.89 12.79 -0.93
CA LEU A 235 11.89 12.26 0.01
C LEU A 235 12.34 10.84 -0.34
N THR A 236 11.53 10.11 -1.10
CA THR A 236 11.80 8.72 -1.48
C THR A 236 11.63 8.48 -2.98
N HIS A 237 12.14 7.35 -3.44
CA HIS A 237 11.92 6.83 -4.79
C HIS A 237 11.40 5.40 -4.71
N VAL A 238 10.43 5.06 -5.55
CA VAL A 238 9.98 3.68 -5.76
C VAL A 238 10.72 3.10 -6.96
N LEU A 239 11.47 2.03 -6.72
CA LEU A 239 12.16 1.24 -7.72
C LEU A 239 11.38 -0.03 -8.00
N ALA A 240 11.11 -0.29 -9.28
CA ALA A 240 10.68 -1.58 -9.77
C ALA A 240 11.83 -2.23 -10.55
N LEU A 241 12.15 -3.47 -10.19
CA LEU A 241 13.00 -4.35 -10.98
C LEU A 241 12.14 -5.39 -11.68
N GLN A 242 12.41 -5.63 -12.95
CA GLN A 242 11.80 -6.73 -13.68
C GLN A 242 12.91 -7.58 -14.26
N PRO A 243 12.96 -8.89 -13.97
CA PRO A 243 14.00 -9.73 -14.54
C PRO A 243 13.89 -9.68 -16.06
N LEU A 244 15.01 -9.53 -16.74
CA LEU A 244 15.06 -9.67 -18.18
C LEU A 244 14.99 -11.18 -18.43
N THR A 245 13.78 -11.73 -18.47
CA THR A 245 13.62 -13.11 -18.90
C THR A 245 14.04 -13.14 -20.36
N ALA A 246 15.15 -13.82 -20.66
CA ALA A 246 15.32 -14.41 -21.98
C ALA A 246 14.00 -15.14 -22.23
N ALA A 247 13.25 -14.76 -23.28
CA ALA A 247 11.89 -15.25 -23.41
C ALA A 247 11.94 -16.77 -23.33
N SER A 248 11.39 -17.31 -22.26
CA SER A 248 11.21 -18.74 -22.11
C SER A 248 10.05 -19.09 -23.03
N GLY A 249 10.33 -19.10 -24.34
CA GLY A 249 9.59 -19.89 -25.27
C GLY A 249 9.71 -21.36 -24.87
N PRO A 250 8.69 -22.18 -25.13
CA PRO A 250 8.72 -23.59 -24.76
C PRO A 250 9.92 -24.29 -25.43
N GLY A 251 10.85 -24.78 -24.60
CA GLY A 251 11.97 -25.63 -24.99
C GLY A 251 13.15 -24.86 -25.60
N ALA A 252 14.25 -24.76 -24.83
CA ALA A 252 15.59 -24.57 -25.38
C ALA A 252 15.88 -25.74 -26.34
N THR A 253 15.42 -25.60 -27.58
CA THR A 253 15.49 -26.68 -28.56
C THR A 253 16.84 -26.54 -29.22
N THR A 254 17.81 -27.36 -28.80
CA THR A 254 19.11 -27.42 -29.46
C THR A 254 18.92 -27.52 -30.98
N LEU A 255 19.56 -26.62 -31.72
CA LEU A 255 19.61 -26.62 -33.17
C LEU A 255 20.74 -27.54 -33.60
N SER A 256 20.57 -28.27 -34.71
CA SER A 256 21.73 -28.91 -35.33
C SER A 256 22.70 -27.84 -35.84
N ASP A 257 23.98 -28.19 -36.01
CA ASP A 257 24.97 -27.28 -36.60
C ASP A 257 24.51 -26.70 -37.95
N GLN A 258 23.83 -27.52 -38.74
CA GLN A 258 23.30 -27.12 -40.04
C GLN A 258 22.16 -26.11 -39.90
N GLU A 259 21.24 -26.30 -38.94
CA GLU A 259 20.15 -25.37 -38.66
C GLU A 259 20.65 -24.04 -38.06
N ALA A 260 21.67 -24.10 -37.21
CA ALA A 260 22.30 -22.92 -36.63
C ALA A 260 22.96 -22.06 -37.72
N ARG A 261 23.78 -22.68 -38.58
CA ARG A 261 24.42 -21.98 -39.71
C ARG A 261 23.39 -21.39 -40.68
N LEU A 262 22.32 -22.12 -40.97
CA LEU A 262 21.22 -21.61 -41.79
C LEU A 262 20.59 -20.37 -41.15
N LEU A 263 20.24 -20.42 -39.87
CA LEU A 263 19.60 -19.31 -39.17
C LEU A 263 20.50 -18.06 -39.10
N GLU A 264 21.81 -18.24 -38.86
CA GLU A 264 22.80 -17.15 -38.89
C GLU A 264 22.86 -16.46 -40.26
N MET A 265 22.93 -17.24 -41.35
CA MET A 265 22.95 -16.68 -42.72
C MET A 265 21.61 -16.04 -43.11
N LEU A 266 20.49 -16.59 -42.63
CA LEU A 266 19.17 -15.98 -42.83
C LEU A 266 19.09 -14.62 -42.13
N ALA A 267 19.58 -14.53 -40.89
CA ALA A 267 19.61 -13.30 -40.10
C ALA A 267 20.56 -12.24 -40.67
N LEU A 268 21.65 -12.65 -41.31
CA LEU A 268 22.56 -11.77 -42.04
C LEU A 268 21.95 -11.21 -43.35
N GLY A 269 20.77 -11.69 -43.76
CA GLY A 269 20.09 -11.21 -44.96
C GLY A 269 20.56 -11.87 -46.26
N VAL A 270 21.29 -12.99 -46.19
CA VAL A 270 21.77 -13.71 -47.38
C VAL A 270 20.58 -14.32 -48.13
N ASP A 271 20.57 -14.23 -49.45
CA ASP A 271 19.51 -14.79 -50.30
C ASP A 271 19.56 -16.34 -50.33
N ASN A 272 18.43 -16.97 -50.69
CA ASN A 272 18.32 -18.43 -50.66
C ASN A 272 19.25 -19.13 -51.65
N ALA A 273 19.58 -18.54 -52.80
CA ALA A 273 20.47 -19.19 -53.77
C ALA A 273 21.89 -19.25 -53.22
N THR A 274 22.37 -18.14 -52.67
CA THR A 274 23.70 -18.07 -52.02
C THR A 274 23.78 -19.00 -50.81
N ILE A 275 22.73 -19.07 -49.98
CA ILE A 275 22.68 -20.00 -48.84
C ILE A 275 22.75 -21.45 -49.31
N ALA A 276 21.98 -21.82 -50.34
CA ALA A 276 21.97 -23.19 -50.87
C ALA A 276 23.36 -23.62 -51.34
N THR A 277 24.06 -22.75 -52.08
CA THR A 277 25.44 -23.01 -52.54
C THR A 277 26.41 -23.15 -51.36
N ARG A 278 26.37 -22.25 -50.38
CA ARG A 278 27.29 -22.27 -49.22
C ARG A 278 27.06 -23.45 -48.28
N MET A 279 25.84 -23.97 -48.23
CA MET A 279 25.51 -25.13 -47.41
C MET A 279 25.60 -26.45 -48.18
N HIS A 280 25.97 -26.43 -49.46
CA HIS A 280 25.95 -27.61 -50.35
C HIS A 280 24.59 -28.33 -50.37
N LEU A 281 23.51 -27.55 -50.38
CA LEU A 281 22.13 -28.05 -50.40
C LEU A 281 21.46 -27.80 -51.75
N SER A 282 20.55 -28.68 -52.15
CA SER A 282 19.62 -28.37 -53.24
C SER A 282 18.66 -27.27 -52.81
N ARG A 283 18.06 -26.55 -53.78
CA ARG A 283 17.04 -25.53 -53.51
C ARG A 283 15.88 -26.08 -52.68
N GLN A 284 15.43 -27.29 -53.01
CA GLN A 284 14.37 -27.99 -52.28
C GLN A 284 14.80 -28.40 -50.86
N GLY A 285 16.06 -28.82 -50.69
CA GLY A 285 16.63 -29.12 -49.37
C GLY A 285 16.70 -27.88 -48.47
N LEU A 286 17.10 -26.73 -49.03
CA LEU A 286 17.09 -25.47 -48.29
C LEU A 286 15.68 -25.07 -47.86
N ASP A 287 14.70 -25.12 -48.77
CA ASP A 287 13.30 -24.79 -48.47
C ASP A 287 12.72 -25.69 -47.38
N TYR A 288 13.11 -26.98 -47.36
CA TYR A 288 12.76 -27.90 -46.28
C TYR A 288 13.30 -27.43 -44.92
N HIS A 289 14.58 -27.08 -44.83
CA HIS A 289 15.17 -26.63 -43.56
C HIS A 289 14.60 -25.28 -43.08
N ILE A 290 14.34 -24.34 -43.99
CA ILE A 290 13.68 -23.07 -43.65
C ILE A 290 12.27 -23.33 -43.12
N ARG A 291 11.50 -24.21 -43.77
CA ARG A 291 10.16 -24.59 -43.31
C ARG A 291 10.19 -25.26 -41.93
N ARG A 292 11.17 -26.13 -41.70
CA ARG A 292 11.37 -26.80 -40.40
C ARG A 292 11.68 -25.79 -39.29
N LEU A 293 12.59 -24.85 -39.54
CA LEU A 293 12.91 -23.76 -38.59
C LEU A 293 11.68 -22.89 -38.31
N ARG A 294 10.92 -22.53 -39.35
CA ARG A 294 9.65 -21.79 -39.22
C ARG A 294 8.62 -22.53 -38.39
N HIS A 295 8.46 -23.84 -38.60
CA HIS A 295 7.55 -24.64 -37.79
C HIS A 295 7.99 -24.71 -36.33
N ARG A 296 9.28 -24.94 -36.08
CA ARG A 296 9.87 -24.99 -34.72
C ARG A 296 9.69 -23.68 -33.96
N LEU A 297 9.98 -22.55 -34.60
CA LEU A 297 9.85 -21.23 -33.99
C LEU A 297 8.46 -20.59 -34.18
N LYS A 298 7.48 -21.35 -34.68
CA LYS A 298 6.10 -20.90 -34.92
C LYS A 298 6.01 -19.59 -35.72
N ALA A 299 6.80 -19.48 -36.79
CA ALA A 299 6.91 -18.29 -37.64
C ALA A 299 6.27 -18.48 -39.03
N LEU A 300 5.48 -17.51 -39.48
CA LEU A 300 4.77 -17.50 -40.77
C LEU A 300 5.59 -16.87 -41.90
N THR A 301 6.64 -16.11 -41.59
CA THR A 301 7.51 -15.50 -42.60
C THR A 301 8.98 -15.61 -42.21
N ARG A 302 9.88 -15.31 -43.16
CA ARG A 302 11.33 -15.23 -42.87
C ARG A 302 11.64 -14.12 -41.87
N VAL A 303 10.99 -12.97 -41.99
CA VAL A 303 11.18 -11.84 -41.07
C VAL A 303 10.72 -12.25 -39.67
N GLU A 304 9.54 -12.87 -39.56
CA GLU A 304 9.03 -13.35 -38.29
C GLU A 304 9.91 -14.45 -37.68
N LEU A 305 10.50 -15.33 -38.50
CA LEU A 305 11.45 -16.34 -38.05
C LEU A 305 12.64 -15.70 -37.33
N ILE A 306 13.24 -14.66 -37.94
CA ILE A 306 14.39 -13.96 -37.38
C ILE A 306 13.99 -13.20 -36.10
N SER A 307 12.88 -12.46 -36.13
CA SER A 307 12.38 -11.74 -34.95
C SER A 307 12.08 -12.67 -33.78
N ARG A 308 11.44 -13.82 -34.04
CA ARG A 308 11.16 -14.83 -33.02
C ARG A 308 12.43 -15.52 -32.52
N ALA A 309 13.44 -15.71 -33.38
CA ALA A 309 14.71 -16.27 -32.96
C ALA A 309 15.47 -15.36 -31.98
N TYR A 310 15.46 -14.04 -32.19
CA TYR A 310 16.00 -13.08 -31.21
C TYR A 310 15.15 -13.04 -29.94
N ALA A 311 13.82 -12.97 -30.08
CA ALA A 311 12.92 -12.93 -28.93
C ALA A 311 13.09 -14.19 -28.05
N ALA A 312 13.20 -15.37 -28.65
CA ALA A 312 13.38 -16.65 -27.96
C ALA A 312 14.82 -16.90 -27.47
N GLY A 313 15.75 -15.94 -27.60
CA GLY A 313 17.14 -16.08 -27.17
C GLY A 313 17.94 -17.13 -27.95
N VAL A 314 17.45 -17.56 -29.12
CA VAL A 314 18.15 -18.48 -30.02
C VAL A 314 19.29 -17.77 -30.73
N LEU A 315 19.05 -16.53 -31.16
CA LEU A 315 20.10 -15.62 -31.65
C LEU A 315 20.52 -14.67 -30.53
N ASP A 316 21.82 -14.45 -30.41
CA ASP A 316 22.40 -13.53 -29.45
C ASP A 316 22.25 -12.08 -29.95
N PRO A 317 21.46 -11.21 -29.26
CA PRO A 317 21.26 -9.82 -29.66
C PRO A 317 22.51 -8.95 -29.48
N SER A 318 23.52 -9.43 -28.76
CA SER A 318 24.79 -8.71 -28.51
C SER A 318 25.90 -9.06 -29.51
N SER A 319 25.69 -10.03 -30.40
CA SER A 319 26.69 -10.49 -31.37
C SER A 319 26.41 -10.02 -32.79
N TRP A 320 27.40 -9.35 -33.40
CA TRP A 320 27.41 -9.05 -34.84
C TRP A 320 28.72 -9.53 -35.50
N PRO A 321 28.68 -10.35 -36.58
CA PRO A 321 27.51 -10.89 -37.27
C PRO A 321 26.59 -11.74 -36.38
N PRO A 322 25.30 -11.94 -36.74
CA PRO A 322 24.36 -12.71 -35.94
C PRO A 322 24.89 -14.12 -35.64
N ARG A 323 24.84 -14.52 -34.38
CA ARG A 323 25.26 -15.85 -33.90
C ARG A 323 24.17 -16.52 -33.10
N VAL A 324 24.10 -17.85 -33.18
CA VAL A 324 23.28 -18.63 -32.25
C VAL A 324 23.92 -18.63 -30.86
N THR A 325 23.09 -18.44 -29.82
CA THR A 325 23.53 -18.39 -28.42
C THR A 325 24.31 -19.65 -28.03
N ALA A 326 25.44 -19.47 -27.32
CA ALA A 326 26.28 -20.57 -26.85
C ALA A 326 25.47 -21.57 -26.00
N GLY A 327 25.58 -22.87 -26.31
CA GLY A 327 24.83 -23.94 -25.64
C GLY A 327 23.56 -24.40 -26.36
N LEU A 328 23.02 -23.63 -27.32
CA LEU A 328 21.88 -24.04 -28.15
C LEU A 328 22.30 -24.70 -29.47
N ARG A 329 23.59 -24.72 -29.77
CA ARG A 329 24.17 -25.36 -30.96
C ARG A 329 24.62 -26.78 -30.62
N GLY A 330 24.01 -27.78 -31.25
CA GLY A 330 24.39 -29.19 -31.09
C GLY A 330 25.84 -29.41 -31.54
N ARG A 331 26.58 -30.28 -30.84
CA ARG A 331 27.96 -30.65 -31.20
C ARG A 331 27.92 -31.54 -32.45
N SER A 332 28.69 -31.22 -33.48
CA SER A 332 28.89 -32.10 -34.63
C SER A 332 29.44 -33.45 -34.13
N GLY A 333 28.70 -34.53 -34.32
CA GLY A 333 29.21 -35.89 -34.30
C GLY A 333 29.67 -36.28 -35.69
#